data_AF-A0A349V353-F1
#
_entry.id   AF-A0A349V353-F1
#
_cell.length_a   1.000
_cell.length_b   1.000
_cell.length_c   1.000
_cell.angle_alpha   90.00
_cell.angle_beta   90.00
_cell.angle_gamma   90.00
#
_symmetry.space_group_name_H-M   'P 1'
#
loop_
_entity.id
_entity.type
_entity.pdbx_description
1 polymer ?
#
loop_
_entity_poly.entity_id
_entity_poly.type
_entity_poly.pdbx_seq_one_letter_code
_entity_poly.pdbx_strand_id
1 'polypeptide(L)' 'MRQKTTAVLSAAALVLGMVGTAQAGTLEDVRDRGVLRCVVSTGIAGFAQPDANGV' A
#
# COMPACT_ATOMS: atom_id res chain seq x y z
N MET A 1 -16.53 5.57 -41.30
CA MET A 1 -16.82 5.57 -39.83
C MET A 1 -16.01 4.55 -39.05
N ARG A 2 -15.79 3.32 -39.55
CA ARG A 2 -15.11 2.22 -38.84
C ARG A 2 -13.71 2.54 -38.26
N GLN A 3 -12.87 3.26 -39.00
CA GLN A 3 -11.51 3.65 -38.55
C GLN A 3 -11.50 4.54 -37.29
N LYS A 4 -12.43 5.50 -37.20
CA LYS A 4 -12.53 6.41 -36.04
C LYS A 4 -13.03 5.66 -34.79
N THR A 5 -13.94 4.69 -34.99
CA THR A 5 -14.47 3.85 -33.90
C THR A 5 -13.40 2.94 -33.30
N THR A 6 -12.50 2.38 -34.13
CA THR A 6 -11.37 1.57 -33.65
C THR A 6 -10.38 2.39 -32.81
N ALA A 7 -10.07 3.62 -33.22
CA ALA A 7 -9.15 4.50 -32.49
C ALA A 7 -9.69 4.96 -31.12
N VAL A 8 -10.99 5.19 -31.01
CA VAL A 8 -11.63 5.55 -29.74
C VAL A 8 -11.68 4.37 -28.78
N LEU A 9 -11.87 3.15 -29.28
CA LEU A 9 -11.91 1.94 -28.45
C LEU A 9 -10.54 1.63 -27.82
N SER A 10 -9.46 1.79 -28.58
CA SER A 10 -8.09 1.60 -28.07
C SER A 10 -7.68 2.67 -27.08
N ALA A 11 -8.06 3.93 -27.31
CA ALA A 11 -7.83 5.01 -26.34
C ALA A 11 -8.59 4.79 -25.02
N ALA A 12 -9.83 4.31 -25.08
CA ALA A 12 -10.61 3.99 -23.89
C ALA A 12 -10.00 2.83 -23.06
N ALA A 13 -9.46 1.80 -23.73
CA ALA A 13 -8.78 0.69 -23.06
C ALA A 13 -7.52 1.14 -22.31
N LEU A 14 -6.76 2.09 -22.88
CA LEU A 14 -5.58 2.66 -22.23
C LEU A 14 -5.95 3.46 -20.96
N VAL A 15 -7.01 4.25 -21.00
CA VAL A 15 -7.47 5.03 -19.84
C VAL A 15 -7.98 4.12 -18.71
N LEU A 16 -8.67 3.03 -19.05
CA LEU A 16 -9.13 2.03 -18.08
C LEU A 16 -7.97 1.25 -17.43
N GLY A 17 -6.86 1.04 -18.16
CA GLY A 17 -5.65 0.39 -17.63
C GLY A 17 -4.81 1.28 -16.72
N MET A 18 -5.02 2.60 -16.73
CA MET A 18 -4.30 3.57 -15.89
C MET A 18 -4.97 3.84 -14.54
N VAL A 19 -6.09 3.16 -14.22
CA VAL A 19 -6.69 3.19 -12.88
C VAL A 19 -5.80 2.38 -11.93
N GLY A 20 -4.61 2.93 -11.67
CA GLY A 20 -3.64 2.38 -10.74
C GLY A 20 -4.31 2.26 -9.39
N THR A 21 -4.52 1.02 -8.96
CA THR A 21 -4.75 0.73 -7.55
C THR A 21 -3.60 1.39 -6.79
N ALA A 22 -3.90 2.22 -5.79
CA ALA A 22 -2.88 2.76 -4.93
C ALA A 22 -2.26 1.58 -4.18
N GLN A 23 -1.16 1.03 -4.71
CA GLN A 23 -0.50 -0.15 -4.15
C GLN A 23 0.33 0.28 -2.95
N ALA A 24 -0.36 0.52 -1.84
CA ALA A 24 0.25 0.51 -0.52
C ALA A 24 0.18 -0.95 -0.02
N GLY A 25 1.15 -1.77 -0.42
CA GLY A 25 1.19 -3.21 -0.12
C GLY A 25 1.42 -3.58 1.35
N THR A 26 1.37 -2.62 2.28
CA THR A 26 1.72 -2.86 3.68
C THR A 26 0.74 -3.81 4.36
N LEU A 27 -0.54 -3.76 4.00
CA LEU A 27 -1.55 -4.64 4.58
C LEU A 27 -1.40 -6.07 4.04
N GLU A 28 -1.15 -6.21 2.74
CA GLU A 28 -0.87 -7.48 2.08
C GLU A 28 0.39 -8.12 2.67
N ASP A 29 1.47 -7.35 2.83
CA ASP A 29 2.72 -7.82 3.46
C ASP A 29 2.51 -8.29 4.91
N VAL A 30 1.63 -7.65 5.67
CA VAL A 30 1.29 -8.10 7.04
C VAL A 30 0.52 -9.41 7.00
N ARG A 31 -0.45 -9.54 6.09
CA ARG A 31 -1.27 -10.74 5.93
C ARG A 31 -0.44 -11.94 5.49
N ASP A 32 0.42 -11.77 4.50
CA ASP A 32 1.26 -12.84 3.95
C ASP A 32 2.29 -13.34 4.99
N ARG A 33 2.81 -12.45 5.84
CA ARG A 33 3.68 -12.84 6.95
C ARG A 33 2.93 -13.48 8.11
N GLY A 34 1.62 -13.28 8.22
CA GLY A 34 0.79 -13.72 9.36
C GLY A 34 1.09 -13.00 10.68
N VAL A 35 1.96 -11.97 10.68
CA VAL A 35 2.34 -11.22 11.89
C VAL A 35 2.65 -9.76 11.59
N LEU A 36 2.16 -8.88 12.47
CA LEU A 36 2.50 -7.46 12.51
C LEU A 36 3.85 -7.28 13.22
N ARG A 37 4.79 -6.62 12.55
CA ARG A 37 6.11 -6.31 13.13
C ARG A 37 6.10 -4.87 13.62
N CYS A 38 6.10 -4.69 14.94
CA CYS A 38 6.20 -3.37 15.57
C CYS A 38 7.67 -3.09 15.88
N VAL A 39 8.33 -2.28 15.04
CA VAL A 39 9.70 -1.83 15.30
C VAL A 39 9.63 -0.57 16.15
N VAL A 40 10.23 -0.63 17.34
CA VAL A 40 10.33 0.49 18.28
C VAL A 40 11.79 0.63 18.74
N SER A 41 12.25 1.87 18.88
CA SER A 41 13.52 2.18 19.54
C SER A 41 13.24 2.38 21.03
N THR A 42 13.46 1.36 21.84
CA THR A 42 13.24 1.42 23.29
C THR A 42 14.22 2.36 23.99
N GLY A 43 13.76 3.00 25.06
CA GLY A 43 14.56 3.91 25.89
C GLY A 43 14.58 5.36 25.43
N ILE A 44 13.82 5.74 24.40
CA ILE A 44 13.67 7.14 23.99
C ILE A 44 12.77 7.85 25.03
N ALA A 45 13.36 8.71 25.85
CA ALA A 45 12.65 9.44 26.89
C ALA A 45 11.49 10.27 26.30
N GLY A 46 10.28 10.06 26.84
CA GLY A 46 9.07 10.74 26.38
C GLY A 46 8.39 10.13 25.14
N PHE A 47 8.94 9.06 24.54
CA PHE A 47 8.36 8.40 23.37
C PHE A 47 8.20 6.89 23.56
N ALA A 48 9.29 6.19 23.92
CA ALA A 48 9.37 4.73 23.96
C ALA A 48 10.09 4.26 25.24
N GLN A 49 9.75 4.88 26.37
CA GLN A 49 10.26 4.44 27.67
C GLN A 49 9.48 3.19 28.11
N PRO A 50 10.15 2.15 28.62
CA PRO A 50 9.47 1.01 29.21
C PRO A 50 8.58 1.42 30.39
N ASP A 51 7.55 0.63 30.65
CA ASP A 51 6.68 0.80 31.81
C ASP A 51 7.39 0.45 33.14
N ALA A 52 6.65 0.49 34.24
CA ALA A 52 7.21 0.18 35.57
C ALA A 52 7.73 -1.26 35.71
N ASN A 53 7.29 -2.18 34.85
CA ASN A 53 7.74 -3.58 34.80
C ASN A 53 8.89 -3.77 33.81
N GLY A 54 9.30 -2.71 33.10
CA GLY A 54 10.34 -2.78 32.08
C GLY A 54 9.84 -3.32 30.73
N VAL A 55 8.53 -3.31 30.49
CA VAL A 55 7.90 -3.74 29.23
C VAL A 55 7.71 -2.55 28.29
#